data_AF-A0A2P2J0R1-F1
#
_entry.id   AF-A0A2P2J0R1-F1
#
_cell.length_a   1.000
_cell.length_b   1.000
_cell.length_c   1.000
_cell.angle_alpha   90.00
_cell.angle_beta   90.00
_cell.angle_gamma   90.00
#
_symmetry.space_group_name_H-M   'P 1'
#
loop_
_entity.id
_entity.type
_entity.pdbx_description
1 polymer ?
#
loop_
_entity_poly.entity_id
_entity_poly.type
_entity_poly.pdbx_seq_one_letter_code
_entity_poly.pdbx_strand_id
1 'polypeptide(L)'
;MRPSSQQLSGRQLEGDAALFILGDSYLDAGNNNYIDTSELQSAGSWPYYGRTHFKMPTGRFSDGRVARDFIDNSTTETIGKLRESDLLVDTKSWAGQ
;
A
#
# COMPACT_ATOMS: atom_id res chain seq x y z
N MET A 1 43.52 25.48 0.70
CA MET A 1 42.14 25.26 1.19
C MET A 1 41.27 24.93 -0.03
N ARG A 2 40.89 23.65 -0.20
CA ARG A 2 39.99 23.22 -1.28
C ARG A 2 38.56 23.22 -0.72
N PRO A 3 37.55 23.74 -1.44
CA PRO A 3 36.18 23.66 -0.96
C PRO A 3 35.75 22.18 -0.98
N SER A 4 35.17 21.74 0.13
CA SER A 4 34.54 20.43 0.28
C SER A 4 33.43 20.29 -0.75
N SER A 5 33.60 19.36 -1.69
CA SER A 5 32.54 18.80 -2.50
C SER A 5 31.46 18.26 -1.56
N GLN A 6 30.39 19.01 -1.35
CA GLN A 6 29.17 18.46 -0.80
C GLN A 6 28.75 17.33 -1.73
N GLN A 7 28.89 16.09 -1.26
CA GLN A 7 28.27 14.95 -1.90
C GLN A 7 26.78 15.27 -1.93
N LEU A 8 26.27 15.58 -3.12
CA LEU A 8 24.85 15.54 -3.38
C LEU A 8 24.47 14.08 -3.17
N SER A 9 24.03 13.79 -1.95
CA SER A 9 23.30 12.58 -1.58
C SER A 9 22.36 12.32 -2.73
N GLY A 10 22.67 11.28 -3.50
CA GLY A 10 21.84 10.88 -4.61
C GLY A 10 20.43 10.79 -4.05
N ARG A 11 19.53 11.63 -4.55
CA ARG A 11 18.12 11.29 -4.48
C ARG A 11 18.02 9.99 -5.25
N GLN A 12 18.15 8.89 -4.51
CA GLN A 12 17.53 7.63 -4.84
C GLN A 12 16.12 8.04 -5.21
N LEU A 13 15.82 8.00 -6.50
CA LEU A 13 14.45 8.09 -6.95
C LEU A 13 13.82 6.81 -6.44
N GLU A 14 13.43 6.82 -5.15
CA GLU A 14 12.48 5.90 -4.59
C GLU A 14 11.23 6.08 -5.44
N GLY A 15 11.11 5.26 -6.48
CA GLY A 15 9.84 5.09 -7.14
C GLY A 15 8.94 4.42 -6.13
N ASP A 16 8.20 5.21 -5.36
CA ASP A 16 7.06 4.69 -4.60
C ASP A 16 6.16 3.97 -5.61
N ALA A 17 6.13 2.64 -5.51
CA ALA A 17 5.31 1.81 -6.38
C ALA A 17 3.85 2.08 -6.00
N ALA A 18 3.15 2.83 -6.83
CA ALA A 18 1.73 3.11 -6.63
C ALA A 18 0.86 1.99 -7.22
N LEU A 19 -0.06 1.46 -6.41
CA LEU A 19 -1.08 0.51 -6.85
C LEU A 19 -2.41 1.23 -7.09
N PHE A 20 -2.78 1.37 -8.36
CA PHE A 20 -4.08 1.89 -8.78
C PHE A 20 -5.07 0.73 -8.93
N ILE A 21 -6.21 0.81 -8.25
CA ILE A 21 -7.23 -0.25 -8.27
C ILE A 21 -8.53 0.31 -8.82
N LEU A 22 -9.03 -0.36 -9.85
CA LEU A 22 -10.29 -0.07 -10.53
C LEU A 22 -11.17 -1.31 -10.44
N GLY A 23 -12.45 -1.13 -10.16
CA GLY A 23 -13.37 -2.26 -10.02
C GLY A 23 -14.72 -1.88 -9.42
N ASP A 24 -15.37 -2.90 -8.87
CA ASP A 24 -16.66 -2.80 -8.19
C ASP A 24 -16.50 -2.98 -6.67
N SER A 25 -17.62 -3.28 -5.99
CA SER A 25 -17.71 -3.54 -4.55
C SER A 25 -16.69 -4.54 -4.00
N TYR A 26 -16.22 -5.51 -4.79
CA TYR A 26 -15.24 -6.50 -4.33
C TYR A 26 -13.83 -5.92 -4.10
N LEU A 27 -13.56 -4.76 -4.69
CA LEU A 27 -12.28 -4.04 -4.57
C LEU A 27 -12.42 -2.72 -3.81
N ASP A 28 -13.66 -2.33 -3.46
CA ASP A 28 -13.94 -1.09 -2.75
C ASP A 28 -13.56 -1.20 -1.26
N ALA A 29 -12.68 -0.29 -0.83
CA ALA A 29 -12.25 -0.16 0.56
C ALA A 29 -13.10 0.83 1.36
N GLY A 30 -14.17 1.39 0.78
CA GLY A 30 -15.05 2.38 1.39
C GLY A 30 -15.18 3.70 0.63
N ASN A 31 -14.80 3.73 -0.65
CA ASN A 31 -14.94 4.91 -1.49
C ASN A 31 -16.40 5.30 -1.68
N ASN A 32 -17.30 4.33 -1.86
CA ASN A 32 -18.72 4.62 -2.08
C ASN A 32 -19.43 5.24 -0.86
N ASN A 33 -18.81 5.21 0.33
CA ASN A 33 -19.35 5.89 1.51
C ASN A 33 -19.22 7.42 1.43
N TYR A 34 -18.37 7.94 0.54
CA TYR A 34 -18.10 9.38 0.39
C TYR A 34 -18.73 9.97 -0.86
N ILE A 35 -19.52 9.19 -1.60
CA ILE A 35 -20.22 9.59 -2.81
C ILE A 35 -21.72 9.43 -2.54
N ASP A 36 -22.53 10.39 -3.01
CA ASP A 36 -23.99 10.31 -2.90
C ASP A 36 -24.51 9.19 -3.82
N THR A 37 -24.58 7.98 -3.27
CA THR A 37 -24.96 6.74 -3.95
C THR A 37 -26.16 6.14 -3.26
N SER A 38 -26.91 5.29 -3.97
CA SER A 38 -28.05 4.60 -3.35
C SER A 38 -27.58 3.70 -2.21
N GLU A 39 -28.45 3.40 -1.25
CA GLU A 39 -28.09 2.51 -0.13
C GLU A 39 -27.54 1.16 -0.60
N LEU A 40 -28.01 0.63 -1.73
CA LEU A 40 -27.50 -0.62 -2.32
C LEU A 40 -26.04 -0.52 -2.79
N GLN A 41 -25.53 0.69 -3.05
CA GLN A 41 -24.19 0.98 -3.52
C GLN A 41 -23.27 1.50 -2.42
N SER A 42 -23.78 1.68 -1.20
CA SER A 42 -22.99 2.04 -0.02
C SER A 42 -22.85 0.83 0.90
N ALA A 43 -21.61 0.50 1.27
CA ALA A 43 -21.37 -0.58 2.22
C ALA A 43 -21.79 -0.21 3.65
N GLY A 44 -22.02 1.08 3.94
CA GLY A 44 -22.49 1.55 5.24
C GLY A 44 -23.97 1.26 5.53
N SER A 45 -24.78 0.96 4.52
CA SER A 45 -26.23 0.71 4.67
C SER A 45 -26.54 -0.69 5.19
N TRP A 46 -25.62 -1.64 5.04
CA TRP A 46 -25.84 -3.02 5.42
C TRP A 46 -25.28 -3.29 6.82
N PRO A 47 -26.12 -3.79 7.75
CA PRO A 47 -25.71 -3.94 9.13
C PRO A 47 -24.59 -4.97 9.31
N TYR A 48 -24.40 -5.89 8.36
CA TYR A 48 -23.55 -7.08 8.52
C TYR A 48 -22.06 -6.87 8.18
N TYR A 49 -21.69 -5.83 7.45
CA TYR A 49 -20.30 -5.67 7.01
C TYR A 49 -19.38 -5.11 8.10
N GLY A 50 -18.16 -5.63 8.18
CA GLY A 50 -17.12 -5.26 9.16
C GLY A 50 -17.32 -5.79 10.60
N ARG A 51 -18.35 -6.60 10.89
CA ARG A 51 -18.63 -7.20 12.19
C ARG A 51 -17.67 -8.30 12.63
N THR A 52 -17.23 -9.21 11.75
CA THR A 52 -16.42 -10.36 12.16
C THR A 52 -14.94 -10.04 12.25
N HIS A 53 -14.33 -9.41 11.24
CA HIS A 53 -12.88 -9.18 11.24
C HIS A 53 -12.47 -7.89 11.95
N PHE A 54 -13.10 -6.76 11.61
CA PHE A 54 -12.70 -5.44 12.11
C PHE A 54 -13.50 -4.97 13.33
N LYS A 55 -14.62 -5.65 13.64
CA LYS A 55 -15.56 -5.34 14.73
C LYS A 55 -16.21 -3.95 14.65
N MET A 56 -16.12 -3.30 13.49
CA MET A 56 -16.72 -2.00 13.20
C MET A 56 -17.02 -1.89 11.71
N PRO A 57 -18.04 -1.13 11.29
CA PRO A 57 -18.32 -0.91 9.88
C PRO A 57 -17.13 -0.21 9.21
N THR A 58 -16.49 -0.89 8.26
CA THR A 58 -15.29 -0.37 7.57
C THR A 58 -15.62 0.33 6.25
N GLY A 59 -16.88 0.27 5.81
CA GLY A 59 -17.26 0.71 4.47
C GLY A 59 -16.91 -0.27 3.37
N ARG A 60 -16.58 -1.52 3.71
CA ARG A 60 -16.27 -2.56 2.73
C ARG A 60 -17.47 -3.46 2.53
N PHE A 61 -17.68 -3.97 1.31
CA PHE A 61 -18.72 -4.97 1.01
C PHE A 61 -18.32 -6.39 1.47
N SER A 62 -17.71 -6.47 2.65
CA SER A 62 -17.20 -7.71 3.22
C SER A 62 -17.18 -7.59 4.73
N ASP A 63 -17.29 -8.74 5.39
CA ASP A 63 -17.14 -8.84 6.84
C ASP A 63 -15.66 -8.90 7.29
N GLY A 64 -14.75 -8.91 6.30
CA GLY A 64 -13.30 -8.88 6.50
C GLY A 64 -12.52 -8.22 5.37
N ARG A 65 -11.29 -8.68 5.17
CA ARG A 65 -10.40 -8.16 4.12
C ARG A 65 -10.95 -8.44 2.72
N VAL A 66 -10.66 -7.54 1.79
CA VAL A 66 -11.00 -7.65 0.37
C VAL A 66 -9.74 -8.01 -0.44
N ALA A 67 -9.89 -8.41 -1.70
CA ALA A 67 -8.80 -8.96 -2.50
C ALA A 67 -7.56 -8.04 -2.56
N ARG A 68 -7.76 -6.72 -2.62
CA ARG A 68 -6.69 -5.71 -2.55
C ARG A 68 -5.75 -5.90 -1.36
N ASP A 69 -6.28 -6.19 -0.17
CA ASP A 69 -5.48 -6.20 1.06
C ASP A 69 -4.39 -7.30 1.01
N PHE A 70 -4.65 -8.37 0.26
CA PHE A 70 -3.69 -9.46 0.09
C PHE A 70 -2.62 -9.13 -0.95
N ILE A 71 -2.93 -8.30 -1.94
CA ILE A 71 -1.98 -7.83 -2.97
C ILE A 71 -1.03 -6.79 -2.37
N ASP A 72 -1.55 -5.90 -1.52
CA ASP A 72 -0.74 -4.90 -0.84
C ASP A 72 0.29 -5.55 0.09
N ASN A 73 -0.15 -6.55 0.88
CA ASN A 73 0.74 -7.27 1.77
C ASN A 73 1.85 -8.03 1.00
N SER A 74 1.51 -8.70 -0.11
CA SER A 74 2.52 -9.42 -0.91
C SER A 74 3.50 -8.48 -1.61
N THR A 75 3.01 -7.35 -2.14
CA THR A 75 3.85 -6.35 -2.82
C THR A 75 4.81 -5.68 -1.83
N THR A 76 4.31 -5.32 -0.64
CA THR A 76 5.14 -4.72 0.43
C THR A 76 6.25 -5.67 0.89
N GLU A 77 5.94 -6.96 1.08
CA GLU A 77 6.94 -7.96 1.45
C GLU A 77 8.00 -8.17 0.35
N THR A 78 7.59 -8.22 -0.92
CA THR A 78 8.53 -8.38 -2.04
C THR A 78 9.41 -7.16 -2.23
N ILE A 79 8.83 -5.95 -2.19
CA ILE A 79 9.59 -4.70 -2.29
C ILE A 79 10.55 -4.56 -1.10
N GLY A 80 10.13 -4.94 0.11
CA GLY A 80 10.99 -4.95 1.29
C GLY A 80 12.22 -5.85 1.10
N LYS A 81 12.02 -7.08 0.60
CA LYS A 81 13.12 -8.03 0.32
C LYS A 81 14.05 -7.54 -0.80
N LEU A 82 13.51 -6.93 -1.85
CA LEU A 82 14.31 -6.35 -2.94
C LEU A 82 15.15 -5.16 -2.44
N ARG A 83 14.57 -4.30 -1.59
CA ARG A 83 15.29 -3.20 -0.94
C ARG A 83 16.43 -3.70 -0.05
N GLU A 84 16.20 -4.74 0.75
CA GLU A 84 17.26 -5.35 1.56
C GLU A 84 18.38 -5.94 0.70
N SER A 85 18.06 -6.59 -0.43
CA SER A 85 19.08 -7.10 -1.34
C SER A 85 19.89 -6.00 -2.01
N ASP A 86 19.26 -4.89 -2.42
CA ASP A 86 19.95 -3.78 -3.07
C ASP A 86 20.89 -3.06 -2.08
N LEU A 87 20.44 -2.84 -0.83
CA LEU A 87 21.27 -2.30 0.24
C LEU A 87 22.44 -3.23 0.60
N LEU A 88 22.23 -4.55 0.60
CA LEU A 88 23.29 -5.54 0.82
C LEU A 88 24.29 -5.60 -0.34
N VAL A 89 23.86 -5.36 -1.58
CA VAL A 89 24.75 -5.27 -2.75
C VAL A 89 25.59 -4.00 -2.68
N ASP A 90 24.98 -2.86 -2.32
CA ASP A 90 25.67 -1.58 -2.20
C ASP A 90 26.72 -1.56 -1.07
N THR A 91 26.36 -2.10 0.10
CA THR A 91 27.30 -2.21 1.24
C THR A 91 28.48 -3.15 0.96
N LYS A 92 28.26 -4.25 0.22
CA LYS A 92 29.34 -5.15 -0.22
C LYS A 92 30.22 -4.52 -1.31
N SER A 93 29.66 -3.64 -2.15
CA SER A 93 30.42 -2.86 -3.13
C SER A 93 31.36 -1.86 -2.44
N TRP A 94 30.95 -1.29 -1.30
CA TRP A 94 31.77 -0.36 -0.53
C TRP A 94 32.86 -1.04 0.30
N ALA A 95 32.59 -2.22 0.88
CA ALA A 95 33.55 -2.96 1.71
C ALA A 95 34.69 -3.64 0.91
N GLY A 96 34.75 -3.44 -0.40
CA GLY A 96 35.67 -4.09 -1.33
C GLY A 96 36.80 -3.23 -1.92
N GLN A 97 37.18 -2.11 -1.27
CA GLN A 97 38.39 -1.33 -1.61
C GLN A 97 39.35 -1.24 -0.43
#